data_AF-A0A228K7B4-F1
#
_entry.id   AF-A0A228K7B4-F1
#
_cell.length_a   1.000
_cell.length_b   1.000
_cell.length_c   1.000
_cell.angle_alpha   90.00
_cell.angle_beta   90.00
_cell.angle_gamma   90.00
#
_symmetry.space_group_name_H-M   'P 1'
#
loop_
_entity.id
_entity.type
_entity.pdbx_description
1 polymer ?
#
loop_
_entity_poly.entity_id
_entity_poly.type
_entity_poly.pdbx_seq_one_letter_code
_entity_poly.pdbx_strand_id
1 'polypeptide(L)'
;MEQFPSFQQRFAFDRNQLDRINQLMLLKGLCLEYQNKLELCYEVPSGSGLTSFYCGISDEVDALVYNFVNDEIATCLDGRGPSRQVFRQIAGNTDAENINKLNAAFIDFERMTAEYRDHYVGRCYLDFMVGTYSVFETWMTRIRNALMERNPRAPSQRMRKLRELVEQYPTALDAPQRDAILERIAKLMRGQQSSAGIVDFVFSKISTYSRPNAEQDRSLIRGYAALRNSVHNMGVSESKDDHELVGEGFEITLPKGLSSYTQDHSDRTRACAELVKIYTAVVDSLDLAGHPCCMDVQPCNP
;
A
#
# COMPACT_ATOMS: atom_id res chain seq x y z
N MET A 1 27.19 23.30 -27.38
CA MET A 1 27.21 22.50 -26.13
C MET A 1 27.12 23.48 -24.99
N GLU A 2 25.95 23.65 -24.38
CA GLU A 2 25.87 24.35 -23.10
C GLU A 2 26.61 23.50 -22.07
N GLN A 3 27.64 24.07 -21.45
CA GLN A 3 28.27 23.46 -20.29
C GLN A 3 27.25 23.48 -19.16
N PHE A 4 26.73 22.32 -18.79
CA PHE A 4 26.01 22.19 -17.53
C PHE A 4 26.94 22.63 -16.40
N PRO A 5 26.49 23.50 -15.48
CA PRO A 5 27.31 23.88 -14.35
C PRO A 5 27.71 22.62 -13.57
N SER A 6 29.00 22.46 -13.26
CA SER A 6 29.46 21.35 -12.43
C SER A 6 28.92 21.54 -11.03
N PHE A 7 27.99 20.68 -10.60
CA PHE A 7 27.49 20.68 -9.23
C PHE A 7 28.53 20.00 -8.33
N GLN A 8 29.04 20.73 -7.34
CA GLN A 8 29.92 20.17 -6.30
C GLN A 8 29.08 19.77 -5.09
N GLN A 9 29.25 18.54 -4.61
CA GLN A 9 28.73 18.12 -3.32
C GLN A 9 29.33 19.02 -2.23
N ARG A 10 28.45 19.67 -1.45
CA ARG A 10 28.85 20.60 -0.40
C ARG A 10 28.67 20.00 0.99
N PHE A 11 27.68 19.12 1.14
CA PHE A 11 27.36 18.46 2.41
C PHE A 11 27.48 16.94 2.27
N ALA A 12 27.86 16.28 3.37
CA ALA A 12 27.80 14.83 3.44
C ALA A 12 26.35 14.36 3.39
N PHE A 13 26.13 13.13 2.92
CA PHE A 13 24.80 12.54 2.92
C PHE A 13 24.31 12.29 4.35
N ASP A 14 23.01 12.52 4.58
CA ASP A 14 22.36 12.28 5.86
C ASP A 14 22.27 10.78 6.16
N ARG A 15 22.77 10.39 7.33
CA ARG A 15 22.84 8.97 7.73
C ARG A 15 21.44 8.34 7.86
N ASN A 16 20.46 9.08 8.36
CA ASN A 16 19.12 8.55 8.57
C ASN A 16 18.41 8.36 7.21
N GLN A 17 18.60 9.29 6.29
CA GLN A 17 18.08 9.18 4.93
C GLN A 17 18.72 8.01 4.17
N LEU A 18 20.04 7.82 4.30
CA LEU A 18 20.72 6.66 3.73
C LEU A 18 20.20 5.33 4.31
N ASP A 19 19.92 5.26 5.61
CA ASP A 19 19.34 4.05 6.21
C ASP A 19 17.93 3.78 5.68
N ARG A 20 17.07 4.81 5.59
CA ARG A 20 15.72 4.68 5.00
C ARG A 20 15.77 4.14 3.57
N ILE A 21 16.65 4.71 2.73
CA ILE A 21 16.85 4.25 1.35
C ILE A 21 17.35 2.80 1.36
N ASN A 22 18.31 2.46 2.22
CA ASN A 22 18.81 1.09 2.33
C ASN A 22 17.71 0.09 2.71
N GLN A 23 16.89 0.39 3.73
CA GLN A 23 15.78 -0.49 4.12
C GLN A 23 14.76 -0.66 2.98
N LEU A 24 14.47 0.41 2.23
CA LEU A 24 13.57 0.33 1.06
C LEU A 24 14.16 -0.54 -0.05
N MET A 25 15.46 -0.40 -0.34
CA MET A 25 16.15 -1.22 -1.33
C MET A 25 16.20 -2.70 -0.92
N LEU A 26 16.36 -3.00 0.37
CA LEU A 26 16.26 -4.36 0.89
C LEU A 26 14.85 -4.96 0.71
N LEU A 27 13.80 -4.17 1.00
CA LEU A 27 12.42 -4.59 0.75
C LEU A 27 12.15 -4.82 -0.75
N LYS A 28 12.64 -3.93 -1.62
CA LYS A 28 12.54 -4.12 -3.07
C LYS A 28 13.26 -5.38 -3.52
N GLY A 29 14.47 -5.61 -3.03
CA GLY A 29 15.24 -6.84 -3.30
C GLY A 29 14.47 -8.10 -2.90
N LEU A 30 13.85 -8.11 -1.72
CA LEU A 30 12.99 -9.20 -1.26
C LEU A 30 11.82 -9.46 -2.22
N CYS A 31 11.14 -8.40 -2.66
CA CYS A 31 10.01 -8.52 -3.60
C CYS A 31 10.47 -9.07 -4.96
N LEU A 32 11.58 -8.56 -5.49
CA LEU A 32 12.16 -9.04 -6.74
C LEU A 32 12.59 -10.52 -6.65
N GLU A 33 13.15 -10.94 -5.52
CA GLU A 33 13.51 -12.35 -5.30
C GLU A 33 12.28 -13.26 -5.39
N TYR A 34 11.18 -12.91 -4.70
CA TYR A 34 9.95 -13.69 -4.77
C TYR A 34 9.26 -13.62 -6.13
N GLN A 35 9.29 -12.47 -6.79
CA GLN A 35 8.79 -12.32 -8.15
C GLN A 35 9.55 -13.22 -9.13
N ASN A 36 10.89 -13.24 -9.06
CA ASN A 36 11.70 -14.09 -9.91
C ASN A 36 11.42 -15.58 -9.68
N LYS A 37 11.22 -16.00 -8.42
CA LYS A 37 10.80 -17.38 -8.10
C LYS A 37 9.45 -17.70 -8.74
N LEU A 38 8.51 -16.76 -8.68
CA LEU A 38 7.20 -16.92 -9.30
C LEU A 38 7.33 -17.04 -10.83
N GLU A 39 8.08 -16.17 -11.49
CA GLU A 39 8.28 -16.22 -12.96
C GLU A 39 8.91 -17.55 -13.41
N LEU A 40 9.93 -18.03 -12.68
CA LEU A 40 10.58 -19.31 -12.95
C LEU A 40 9.63 -20.49 -12.82
N CYS A 41 8.77 -20.51 -11.81
CA CYS A 41 7.81 -21.60 -11.60
C CYS A 41 6.78 -21.74 -12.73
N TYR A 42 6.55 -20.68 -13.53
CA TYR A 42 5.53 -20.66 -14.57
C TYR A 42 6.10 -20.52 -15.99
N GLU A 43 7.42 -20.62 -16.13
CA GLU A 43 8.13 -20.48 -17.42
C GLU A 43 7.73 -19.19 -18.15
N VAL A 44 7.40 -18.15 -17.39
CA VAL A 44 6.99 -16.85 -17.93
C VAL A 44 8.26 -16.13 -18.38
N PRO A 45 8.36 -15.70 -19.66
CA PRO A 45 9.52 -14.97 -20.12
C PRO A 45 9.72 -13.69 -19.29
N SER A 46 10.94 -13.45 -18.83
CA SER A 46 11.25 -12.21 -18.11
C SER A 46 10.82 -10.99 -18.92
N GLY A 47 10.06 -10.09 -18.29
CA GLY A 47 9.53 -8.88 -18.93
C GLY A 47 8.18 -9.03 -19.63
N SER A 48 7.46 -10.15 -19.47
CA SER A 48 6.15 -10.37 -20.09
C SER A 48 4.98 -9.61 -19.44
N GLY A 49 5.23 -8.64 -18.54
CA GLY A 49 4.18 -7.91 -17.83
C GLY A 49 3.42 -8.73 -16.77
N LEU A 50 4.06 -9.72 -16.15
CA LEU A 50 3.49 -10.45 -15.03
C LEU A 50 3.28 -9.53 -13.83
N THR A 51 2.03 -9.37 -13.40
CA THR A 51 1.70 -8.64 -12.18
C THR A 51 1.45 -9.61 -11.04
N SER A 52 1.99 -9.31 -9.86
CA SER A 52 1.85 -10.12 -8.66
C SER A 52 1.74 -9.20 -7.44
N PHE A 53 1.50 -9.80 -6.27
CA PHE A 53 1.63 -9.10 -5.00
C PHE A 53 3.01 -8.47 -4.83
N TYR A 54 4.07 -9.18 -5.23
CA TYR A 54 5.45 -8.73 -5.08
C TYR A 54 5.77 -7.54 -6.00
N CYS A 55 5.28 -7.55 -7.25
CA CYS A 55 5.41 -6.38 -8.13
C CYS A 55 4.69 -5.18 -7.55
N GLY A 56 3.44 -5.36 -7.07
CA GLY A 56 2.67 -4.27 -6.48
C GLY A 56 3.37 -3.63 -5.27
N ILE A 57 3.98 -4.42 -4.39
CA ILE A 57 4.78 -3.87 -3.29
C ILE A 57 6.05 -3.17 -3.81
N SER A 58 6.74 -3.74 -4.80
CA SER A 58 7.92 -3.13 -5.42
C SER A 58 7.60 -1.76 -6.03
N ASP A 59 6.45 -1.60 -6.68
CA ASP A 59 6.03 -0.34 -7.29
C ASP A 59 5.79 0.76 -6.23
N GLU A 60 5.19 0.39 -5.09
CA GLU A 60 5.03 1.31 -3.94
C GLU A 60 6.39 1.73 -3.34
N VAL A 61 7.38 0.84 -3.37
CA VAL A 61 8.75 1.17 -2.95
C VAL A 61 9.40 2.18 -3.91
N ASP A 62 9.17 2.06 -5.21
CA ASP A 62 9.79 2.94 -6.22
C ASP A 62 9.43 4.41 -6.05
N ALA A 63 8.16 4.70 -5.78
CA ALA A 63 7.72 6.06 -5.51
C ALA A 63 8.47 6.68 -4.33
N LEU A 64 8.66 5.91 -3.26
CA LEU A 64 9.30 6.38 -2.04
C LEU A 64 10.83 6.52 -2.19
N VAL A 65 11.48 5.54 -2.81
CA VAL A 65 12.92 5.59 -3.11
C VAL A 65 13.25 6.75 -4.03
N TYR A 66 12.46 6.95 -5.09
CA TYR A 66 12.65 8.09 -6.00
C TYR A 66 12.60 9.42 -5.25
N ASN A 67 11.60 9.62 -4.40
CA ASN A 67 11.48 10.85 -3.61
C ASN A 67 12.66 11.03 -2.66
N PHE A 68 13.06 9.98 -1.95
CA PHE A 68 14.11 10.05 -0.93
C PHE A 68 15.51 10.22 -1.50
N VAL A 69 15.82 9.58 -2.63
CA VAL A 69 17.09 9.77 -3.34
C VAL A 69 17.18 11.18 -3.89
N ASN A 70 16.11 11.70 -4.51
CA ASN A 70 16.12 13.06 -5.04
C ASN A 70 16.21 14.12 -3.94
N ASP A 71 15.52 13.94 -2.81
CA ASP A 71 15.64 14.83 -1.66
C ASP A 71 17.07 14.85 -1.10
N GLU A 72 17.72 13.68 -1.02
CA GLU A 72 19.08 13.56 -0.50
C GLU A 72 20.13 14.16 -1.45
N ILE A 73 19.99 13.91 -2.75
CA ILE A 73 20.82 14.57 -3.78
C ILE A 73 20.62 16.08 -3.73
N ALA A 74 19.38 16.56 -3.65
CA ALA A 74 19.13 18.00 -3.54
C ALA A 74 19.77 18.57 -2.27
N THR A 75 19.64 17.90 -1.13
CA THR A 75 20.15 18.39 0.15
C THR A 75 21.68 18.47 0.21
N CYS A 76 22.39 17.59 -0.52
CA CYS A 76 23.85 17.59 -0.52
C CYS A 76 24.49 18.68 -1.41
N LEU A 77 23.68 19.33 -2.26
CA LEU A 77 24.11 20.38 -3.19
C LEU A 77 23.96 21.79 -2.60
N ASP A 78 24.82 22.72 -3.04
CA ASP A 78 24.71 24.12 -2.65
C ASP A 78 23.37 24.73 -3.05
N GLY A 79 22.69 25.41 -2.12
CA GLY A 79 21.37 26.00 -2.36
C GLY A 79 20.30 25.01 -2.86
N ARG A 80 20.45 23.71 -2.54
CA ARG A 80 19.64 22.61 -3.08
C ARG A 80 19.74 22.42 -4.60
N GLY A 81 20.90 22.72 -5.16
CA GLY A 81 21.20 22.50 -6.58
C GLY A 81 20.33 23.34 -7.51
N PRO A 82 19.84 22.77 -8.63
CA PRO A 82 19.11 23.51 -9.65
C PRO A 82 17.64 23.81 -9.29
N SER A 83 17.15 23.42 -8.10
CA SER A 83 15.75 23.64 -7.68
C SER A 83 15.31 25.11 -7.84
N ARG A 84 16.16 26.05 -7.40
CA ARG A 84 15.92 27.49 -7.61
C ARG A 84 15.94 27.92 -9.08
N GLN A 85 16.71 27.26 -9.93
CA GLN A 85 16.72 27.53 -11.37
C GLN A 85 15.42 27.07 -12.01
N VAL A 86 14.90 25.91 -11.62
CA VAL A 86 13.57 25.42 -12.03
C VAL A 86 12.49 26.43 -11.65
N PHE A 87 12.49 26.91 -10.41
CA PHE A 87 11.51 27.93 -9.98
C PHE A 87 11.62 29.24 -10.75
N ARG A 88 12.84 29.70 -11.06
CA ARG A 88 13.04 30.89 -11.90
C ARG A 88 12.54 30.67 -13.33
N GLN A 89 12.76 29.50 -13.92
CA GLN A 89 12.25 29.18 -15.26
C GLN A 89 10.73 29.13 -15.30
N ILE A 90 10.09 28.55 -14.27
CA ILE A 90 8.62 28.55 -14.14
C ILE A 90 8.12 30.00 -14.00
N ALA A 91 8.74 30.81 -13.13
CA ALA A 91 8.38 32.22 -12.94
C ALA A 91 8.56 33.04 -14.21
N GLY A 92 9.63 32.83 -14.97
CA GLY A 92 9.88 33.52 -16.24
C GLY A 92 8.84 33.23 -17.33
N ASN A 93 8.12 32.12 -17.22
CA ASN A 93 7.05 31.72 -18.14
C ASN A 93 5.63 32.01 -17.60
N THR A 94 5.52 32.60 -16.42
CA THR A 94 4.23 32.86 -15.76
C THR A 94 3.79 34.30 -16.03
N ASP A 95 2.50 34.51 -16.29
CA ASP A 95 1.94 35.84 -16.47
C ASP A 95 2.03 36.71 -15.20
N ALA A 96 1.92 38.02 -15.38
CA ALA A 96 2.02 38.99 -14.29
C ALA A 96 0.87 38.88 -13.27
N GLU A 97 -0.27 38.29 -13.66
CA GLU A 97 -1.42 38.11 -12.76
C GLU A 97 -1.17 36.99 -11.75
N ASN A 98 -0.44 35.95 -12.16
CA ASN A 98 -0.19 34.75 -11.35
C ASN A 98 1.17 34.75 -10.65
N ILE A 99 2.08 35.67 -10.98
CA ILE A 99 3.44 35.70 -10.42
C ILE A 99 3.47 35.77 -8.88
N ASN A 100 2.54 36.51 -8.27
CA ASN A 100 2.46 36.63 -6.81
C ASN A 100 2.01 35.32 -6.15
N LYS A 101 1.06 34.59 -6.77
CA LYS A 101 0.61 33.28 -6.28
C LYS A 101 1.75 32.27 -6.38
N LEU A 102 2.50 32.31 -7.48
CA LEU A 102 3.65 31.44 -7.69
C LEU A 102 4.76 31.70 -6.68
N ASN A 103 5.09 32.97 -6.41
CA ASN A 103 6.09 33.33 -5.39
C ASN A 103 5.69 32.81 -3.99
N ALA A 104 4.41 32.91 -3.62
CA ALA A 104 3.92 32.36 -2.36
C ALA A 104 4.09 30.82 -2.30
N ALA A 105 3.79 30.11 -3.39
CA ALA A 105 3.98 28.66 -3.48
C ALA A 105 5.46 28.25 -3.39
N PHE A 106 6.38 29.04 -3.96
CA PHE A 106 7.82 28.75 -3.86
C PHE A 106 8.35 28.95 -2.45
N ILE A 107 7.91 29.99 -1.74
CA ILE A 107 8.29 30.20 -0.34
C ILE A 107 7.78 29.02 0.51
N ASP A 108 6.53 28.60 0.31
CA ASP A 108 5.97 27.45 1.04
C ASP A 108 6.72 26.15 0.73
N PHE A 109 7.08 25.91 -0.54
CA PHE A 109 7.88 24.74 -0.95
C PHE A 109 9.29 24.74 -0.34
N GLU A 110 9.98 25.90 -0.33
CA GLU A 110 11.30 26.02 0.30
C GLU A 110 11.19 25.72 1.82
N ARG A 111 10.11 26.17 2.48
CA ARG A 111 9.85 25.84 3.89
C ARG A 111 9.51 24.37 4.09
N MET A 112 8.71 23.76 3.22
CA MET A 112 8.38 22.34 3.27
C MET A 112 9.64 21.47 3.21
N THR A 113 10.55 21.78 2.29
CA THR A 113 11.77 21.01 2.10
C THR A 113 12.83 21.26 3.18
N ALA A 114 12.81 22.41 3.85
CA ALA A 114 13.74 22.75 4.92
C ALA A 114 13.19 22.52 6.35
N GLU A 115 12.14 23.24 6.74
CA GLU A 115 11.59 23.27 8.11
C GLU A 115 10.72 22.03 8.41
N TYR A 116 9.98 21.54 7.40
CA TYR A 116 8.98 20.48 7.57
C TYR A 116 9.39 19.14 6.98
N ARG A 117 10.71 18.91 6.77
CA ARG A 117 11.23 17.69 6.13
C ARG A 117 10.75 16.41 6.83
N ASP A 118 10.87 16.33 8.16
CA ASP A 118 10.46 15.12 8.90
C ASP A 118 8.95 14.88 8.83
N HIS A 119 8.15 15.95 8.81
CA HIS A 119 6.71 15.85 8.60
C HIS A 119 6.38 15.29 7.22
N TYR A 120 7.08 15.76 6.18
CA TYR A 120 6.94 15.25 4.82
C TYR A 120 7.34 13.78 4.72
N VAL A 121 8.48 13.39 5.33
CA VAL A 121 8.90 11.97 5.42
C VAL A 121 7.80 11.13 6.06
N GLY A 122 7.23 11.58 7.19
CA GLY A 122 6.13 10.90 7.85
C GLY A 122 4.90 10.71 6.95
N ARG A 123 4.54 11.73 6.15
CA ARG A 123 3.44 11.65 5.19
C ARG A 123 3.72 10.66 4.06
N CYS A 124 4.90 10.70 3.45
CA CYS A 124 5.27 9.75 2.40
C CYS A 124 5.21 8.30 2.91
N TYR A 125 5.61 8.07 4.16
CA TYR A 125 5.49 6.77 4.79
C TYR A 125 4.04 6.37 5.12
N LEU A 126 3.16 7.31 5.45
CA LEU A 126 1.74 7.02 5.61
C LEU A 126 1.13 6.58 4.28
N ASP A 127 1.41 7.30 3.19
CA ASP A 127 0.96 6.96 1.84
C ASP A 127 1.48 5.58 1.41
N PHE A 128 2.77 5.30 1.69
CA PHE A 128 3.38 3.99 1.46
C PHE A 128 2.66 2.85 2.22
N MET A 129 2.31 3.04 3.49
CA MET A 129 1.56 2.04 4.26
C MET A 129 0.13 1.85 3.69
N VAL A 130 -0.51 2.92 3.22
CA VAL A 130 -1.83 2.84 2.57
C VAL A 130 -1.74 2.07 1.26
N GLY A 131 -0.77 2.37 0.40
CA GLY A 131 -0.56 1.72 -0.89
C GLY A 131 -0.25 0.24 -0.73
N THR A 132 0.75 -0.10 0.08
CA THR A 132 1.16 -1.49 0.32
C THR A 132 0.08 -2.35 0.98
N TYR A 133 -0.72 -1.79 1.91
CA TYR A 133 -1.87 -2.51 2.45
C TYR A 133 -2.97 -2.73 1.40
N SER A 134 -3.19 -1.77 0.51
CA SER A 134 -4.17 -1.89 -0.58
C SER A 134 -3.76 -2.99 -1.57
N VAL A 135 -2.46 -3.10 -1.87
CA VAL A 135 -1.90 -4.24 -2.62
C VAL A 135 -2.19 -5.55 -1.87
N PHE A 136 -1.83 -5.64 -0.59
CA PHE A 136 -2.08 -6.83 0.23
C PHE A 136 -3.55 -7.27 0.25
N GLU A 137 -4.47 -6.34 0.51
CA GLU A 137 -5.92 -6.60 0.54
C GLU A 137 -6.43 -7.13 -0.81
N THR A 138 -5.97 -6.54 -1.91
CA THR A 138 -6.34 -6.95 -3.27
C THR A 138 -5.95 -8.42 -3.51
N TRP A 139 -4.71 -8.79 -3.19
CA TRP A 139 -4.21 -10.15 -3.42
C TRP A 139 -4.79 -11.17 -2.46
N MET A 140 -5.01 -10.82 -1.19
CA MET A 140 -5.75 -11.66 -0.24
C MET A 140 -7.21 -11.91 -0.69
N THR A 141 -7.84 -10.91 -1.30
CA THR A 141 -9.19 -11.05 -1.87
C THR A 141 -9.20 -12.06 -3.03
N ARG A 142 -8.18 -12.05 -3.88
CA ARG A 142 -8.03 -13.05 -4.97
C ARG A 142 -7.87 -14.46 -4.42
N ILE A 143 -7.01 -14.65 -3.42
CA ILE A 143 -6.85 -15.94 -2.73
C ILE A 143 -8.19 -16.42 -2.16
N ARG A 144 -8.90 -15.56 -1.42
CA ARG A 144 -10.23 -15.86 -0.88
C ARG A 144 -11.18 -16.33 -1.98
N ASN A 145 -11.27 -15.60 -3.10
CA ASN A 145 -12.19 -15.93 -4.19
C ASN A 145 -11.86 -17.30 -4.79
N ALA A 146 -10.58 -17.58 -5.05
CA ALA A 146 -10.14 -18.90 -5.52
C ALA A 146 -10.48 -20.03 -4.53
N LEU A 147 -10.31 -19.80 -3.23
CA LEU A 147 -10.69 -20.78 -2.19
C LEU A 147 -12.20 -21.02 -2.14
N MET A 148 -13.00 -19.97 -2.37
CA MET A 148 -14.46 -20.09 -2.44
C MET A 148 -14.93 -20.86 -3.68
N GLU A 149 -14.24 -20.71 -4.81
CA GLU A 149 -14.50 -21.45 -6.04
C GLU A 149 -14.15 -22.94 -5.90
N ARG A 150 -13.04 -23.27 -5.23
CA ARG A 150 -12.64 -24.66 -4.97
C ARG A 150 -13.59 -25.40 -4.04
N ASN A 151 -14.21 -24.69 -3.09
CA ASN A 151 -15.12 -25.25 -2.11
C ASN A 151 -16.39 -24.40 -2.01
N PRO A 152 -17.29 -24.48 -3.00
CA PRO A 152 -18.55 -23.75 -2.95
C PRO A 152 -19.35 -24.28 -1.76
N ARG A 153 -19.39 -23.51 -0.67
CA ARG A 153 -20.29 -23.80 0.45
C ARG A 153 -21.72 -23.84 -0.09
N ALA A 154 -22.58 -24.62 0.58
CA ALA A 154 -24.02 -24.43 0.49
C ALA A 154 -24.34 -22.92 0.58
N PRO A 155 -25.30 -22.40 -0.21
CA PRO A 155 -25.50 -20.98 -0.40
C PRO A 155 -25.50 -20.27 0.96
N SER A 156 -24.56 -19.33 1.12
CA SER A 156 -24.40 -18.57 2.36
C SER A 156 -25.75 -17.96 2.77
N GLN A 157 -25.96 -17.67 4.05
CA GLN A 157 -27.19 -17.01 4.50
C GLN A 157 -27.48 -15.73 3.69
N ARG A 158 -26.42 -15.03 3.24
CA ARG A 158 -26.49 -13.90 2.29
C ARG A 158 -27.04 -14.32 0.94
N MET A 159 -26.55 -15.40 0.35
CA MET A 159 -27.04 -15.93 -0.93
C MET A 159 -28.48 -16.48 -0.83
N ARG A 160 -28.86 -17.07 0.31
CA ARG A 160 -30.26 -17.48 0.58
C ARG A 160 -31.18 -16.26 0.66
N LYS A 161 -30.81 -15.24 1.44
CA LYS A 161 -31.53 -13.96 1.48
C LYS A 161 -31.58 -13.25 0.13
N LEU A 162 -30.52 -13.35 -0.67
CA LEU A 162 -30.49 -12.78 -2.02
C LEU A 162 -31.49 -13.51 -2.93
N ARG A 163 -31.51 -14.85 -2.90
CA ARG A 163 -32.52 -15.64 -3.64
C ARG A 163 -33.93 -15.29 -3.21
N GLU A 164 -34.20 -15.22 -1.91
CA GLU A 164 -35.50 -14.80 -1.36
C GLU A 164 -35.93 -13.42 -1.87
N LEU A 165 -35.00 -12.45 -1.96
CA LEU A 165 -35.30 -11.11 -2.48
C LEU A 165 -35.53 -11.11 -4.00
N VAL A 166 -34.76 -11.91 -4.75
CA VAL A 166 -34.95 -12.06 -6.20
C VAL A 166 -36.29 -12.73 -6.50
N GLU A 167 -36.72 -13.68 -5.67
CA GLU A 167 -38.03 -14.33 -5.77
C GLU A 167 -39.19 -13.39 -5.35
N GLN A 168 -38.95 -12.48 -4.39
CA GLN A 168 -39.94 -11.47 -3.98
C GLN A 168 -40.14 -10.37 -5.02
N TYR A 169 -39.11 -10.01 -5.79
CA TYR A 169 -39.15 -8.94 -6.78
C TYR A 169 -40.31 -9.05 -7.80
N PRO A 170 -40.54 -10.19 -8.48
CA PRO A 170 -41.65 -10.34 -9.42
C PRO A 170 -43.04 -10.34 -8.74
N THR A 171 -43.11 -10.57 -7.42
CA THR A 171 -44.37 -10.59 -6.66
C THR A 171 -44.79 -9.24 -6.09
N ALA A 172 -43.95 -8.20 -6.23
CA ALA A 172 -44.23 -6.86 -5.71
C ALA A 172 -45.32 -6.14 -6.53
N LEU A 173 -46.31 -5.59 -5.81
CA LEU A 173 -47.56 -5.06 -6.37
C LEU A 173 -47.38 -3.69 -7.04
N ASP A 174 -46.40 -2.91 -6.59
CA ASP A 174 -46.17 -1.53 -7.05
C ASP A 174 -44.67 -1.21 -7.23
N ALA A 175 -44.40 -0.08 -7.90
CA ALA A 175 -43.03 0.39 -8.15
C ALA A 175 -42.24 0.69 -6.87
N PRO A 176 -42.80 1.35 -5.83
CA PRO A 176 -42.09 1.57 -4.57
C PRO A 176 -41.63 0.29 -3.87
N GLN A 177 -42.44 -0.78 -3.87
CA GLN A 177 -42.04 -2.07 -3.31
C GLN A 177 -40.89 -2.72 -4.09
N ARG A 178 -40.93 -2.63 -5.43
CA ARG A 178 -39.83 -3.12 -6.28
C ARG A 178 -38.54 -2.35 -6.04
N ASP A 179 -38.61 -1.03 -5.91
CA ASP A 179 -37.45 -0.19 -5.62
C ASP A 179 -36.85 -0.52 -4.25
N ALA A 180 -37.69 -0.75 -3.23
CA ALA A 180 -37.23 -1.19 -1.91
C ALA A 180 -36.54 -2.58 -1.94
N ILE A 181 -37.03 -3.51 -2.76
CA ILE A 181 -36.38 -4.81 -2.96
C ILE A 181 -35.05 -4.64 -3.68
N LEU A 182 -34.99 -3.83 -4.74
CA LEU A 182 -33.74 -3.51 -5.45
C LEU A 182 -32.72 -2.83 -4.54
N GLU A 183 -33.15 -1.93 -3.65
CA GLU A 183 -32.27 -1.29 -2.68
C GLU A 183 -31.72 -2.29 -1.66
N ARG A 184 -32.55 -3.23 -1.19
CA ARG A 184 -32.12 -4.34 -0.31
C ARG A 184 -31.15 -5.29 -1.01
N ILE A 185 -31.41 -5.64 -2.28
CA ILE A 185 -30.49 -6.41 -3.12
C ILE A 185 -29.19 -5.64 -3.27
N ALA A 186 -29.24 -4.36 -3.63
CA ALA A 186 -28.08 -3.51 -3.80
C ALA A 186 -27.28 -3.39 -2.50
N LYS A 187 -27.92 -3.30 -1.33
CA LYS A 187 -27.27 -3.29 -0.02
C LYS A 187 -26.63 -4.64 0.33
N LEU A 188 -27.32 -5.74 0.04
CA LEU A 188 -26.79 -7.09 0.17
C LEU A 188 -25.69 -7.39 -0.82
N MET A 189 -25.63 -6.75 -1.99
CA MET A 189 -24.53 -6.85 -2.95
C MET A 189 -23.37 -5.94 -2.54
N ARG A 190 -23.67 -4.73 -2.04
CA ARG A 190 -22.73 -3.74 -1.50
C ARG A 190 -22.11 -4.10 -0.16
N GLY A 191 -22.50 -5.21 0.47
CA GLY A 191 -21.80 -5.75 1.63
C GLY A 191 -20.35 -6.10 1.26
N GLN A 192 -19.49 -5.09 1.22
CA GLN A 192 -18.06 -5.18 1.22
C GLN A 192 -17.72 -6.00 2.46
N GLN A 193 -17.09 -7.16 2.27
CA GLN A 193 -16.50 -7.82 3.42
C GLN A 193 -15.35 -6.94 3.90
N SER A 194 -15.29 -6.69 5.20
CA SER A 194 -14.17 -5.97 5.78
C SER A 194 -12.87 -6.72 5.47
N SER A 195 -11.76 -5.99 5.34
CA SER A 195 -10.42 -6.56 5.15
C SER A 195 -10.11 -7.63 6.20
N ALA A 196 -10.49 -7.38 7.47
CA ALA A 196 -10.39 -8.34 8.55
C ALA A 196 -11.12 -9.66 8.24
N GLY A 197 -12.36 -9.59 7.73
CA GLY A 197 -13.12 -10.78 7.36
C GLY A 197 -12.52 -11.56 6.17
N ILE A 198 -11.83 -10.88 5.25
CA ILE A 198 -11.08 -11.54 4.17
C ILE A 198 -9.91 -12.32 4.75
N VAL A 199 -9.10 -11.67 5.60
CA VAL A 199 -7.93 -12.28 6.26
C VAL A 199 -8.36 -13.47 7.10
N ASP A 200 -9.35 -13.30 7.99
CA ASP A 200 -9.84 -14.36 8.86
C ASP A 200 -10.34 -15.57 8.06
N PHE A 201 -11.04 -15.33 6.95
CA PHE A 201 -11.49 -16.41 6.08
C PHE A 201 -10.31 -17.18 5.49
N VAL A 202 -9.33 -16.49 4.89
CA VAL A 202 -8.17 -17.13 4.26
C VAL A 202 -7.39 -17.95 5.29
N PHE A 203 -7.09 -17.35 6.44
CA PHE A 203 -6.40 -18.05 7.52
C PHE A 203 -7.20 -19.25 8.08
N SER A 204 -8.54 -19.22 8.06
CA SER A 204 -9.36 -20.36 8.47
C SER A 204 -9.27 -21.57 7.53
N LYS A 205 -8.68 -21.40 6.34
CA LYS A 205 -8.47 -22.47 5.35
C LYS A 205 -7.08 -23.10 5.41
N ILE A 206 -6.18 -22.53 6.20
CA ILE A 206 -4.83 -23.04 6.40
C ILE A 206 -4.87 -24.16 7.45
N SER A 207 -4.47 -25.37 7.07
CA SER A 207 -4.37 -26.51 7.99
C SER A 207 -3.03 -26.50 8.76
N THR A 208 -1.94 -26.21 8.05
CA THR A 208 -0.60 -26.10 8.62
C THR A 208 0.00 -24.79 8.14
N TYR A 209 0.26 -23.86 9.06
CA TYR A 209 0.87 -22.59 8.72
C TYR A 209 2.39 -22.71 8.73
N SER A 210 3.05 -22.22 7.67
CA SER A 210 4.50 -22.38 7.49
C SER A 210 5.33 -21.49 8.42
N ARG A 211 4.74 -20.43 8.99
CA ARG A 211 5.41 -19.56 9.98
C ARG A 211 5.07 -19.97 11.42
N PRO A 212 5.95 -19.68 12.40
CA PRO A 212 5.81 -20.16 13.77
C PRO A 212 4.56 -19.66 14.51
N ASN A 213 4.06 -18.46 14.21
CA ASN A 213 3.02 -17.82 15.01
C ASN A 213 1.97 -17.09 14.14
N ALA A 214 0.92 -17.83 13.77
CA ALA A 214 -0.19 -17.29 12.98
C ALA A 214 -0.93 -16.14 13.69
N GLU A 215 -1.02 -16.16 15.02
CA GLU A 215 -1.74 -15.12 15.75
C GLU A 215 -0.96 -13.80 15.78
N GLN A 216 0.36 -13.86 15.92
CA GLN A 216 1.22 -12.68 15.80
C GLN A 216 1.12 -12.07 14.40
N ASP A 217 1.14 -12.89 13.34
CA ASP A 217 1.02 -12.41 11.96
C ASP A 217 -0.36 -11.77 11.72
N ARG A 218 -1.45 -12.34 12.26
CA ARG A 218 -2.78 -11.72 12.23
C ARG A 218 -2.85 -10.42 13.03
N SER A 219 -2.14 -10.31 14.15
CA SER A 219 -2.05 -9.09 14.94
C SER A 219 -1.34 -7.99 14.16
N LEU A 220 -0.23 -8.32 13.51
CA LEU A 220 0.50 -7.40 12.63
C LEU A 220 -0.40 -6.90 11.49
N ILE A 221 -1.10 -7.80 10.80
CA ILE A 221 -2.05 -7.42 9.74
C ILE A 221 -3.14 -6.48 10.28
N ARG A 222 -3.70 -6.75 11.46
CA ARG A 222 -4.70 -5.88 12.11
C ARG A 222 -4.14 -4.50 12.41
N GLY A 223 -2.94 -4.41 12.96
CA GLY A 223 -2.27 -3.13 13.20
C GLY A 223 -2.00 -2.36 11.91
N TYR A 224 -1.55 -3.05 10.86
CA TYR A 224 -1.32 -2.46 9.53
C TYR A 224 -2.62 -1.90 8.93
N ALA A 225 -3.72 -2.65 9.04
CA ALA A 225 -5.05 -2.21 8.62
C ALA A 225 -5.52 -0.97 9.40
N ALA A 226 -5.27 -0.93 10.73
CA ALA A 226 -5.61 0.21 11.57
C ALA A 226 -4.83 1.47 11.16
N LEU A 227 -3.52 1.33 10.89
CA LEU A 227 -2.69 2.42 10.36
C LEU A 227 -3.24 2.94 9.03
N ARG A 228 -3.54 2.05 8.07
CA ARG A 228 -4.15 2.43 6.79
C ARG A 228 -5.48 3.17 7.00
N ASN A 229 -6.33 2.71 7.91
CA ASN A 229 -7.63 3.34 8.15
C ASN A 229 -7.53 4.72 8.82
N SER A 230 -6.45 5.00 9.56
CA SER A 230 -6.21 6.31 10.16
C SER A 230 -6.07 7.44 9.11
N VAL A 231 -5.75 7.12 7.85
CA VAL A 231 -5.68 8.12 6.77
C VAL A 231 -6.98 8.88 6.56
N HIS A 232 -8.13 8.23 6.80
CA HIS A 232 -9.45 8.86 6.70
C HIS A 232 -9.68 9.94 7.77
N ASN A 233 -8.85 9.91 8.82
CA ASN A 233 -8.91 10.79 9.98
C ASN A 233 -7.59 11.56 10.16
N MET A 234 -6.95 11.92 9.04
CA MET A 234 -5.69 12.69 9.02
C MET A 234 -4.55 12.02 9.81
N GLY A 235 -4.51 10.69 9.80
CA GLY A 235 -3.52 9.89 10.50
C GLY A 235 -3.81 9.68 11.98
N VAL A 236 -5.01 10.00 12.48
CA VAL A 236 -5.42 9.79 13.88
C VAL A 236 -6.25 8.51 14.02
N SER A 237 -5.96 7.71 15.05
CA SER A 237 -6.71 6.49 15.34
C SER A 237 -8.09 6.79 15.92
N GLU A 238 -9.14 6.37 15.22
CA GLU A 238 -10.51 6.29 15.77
C GLU A 238 -10.83 4.92 16.38
N SER A 239 -9.84 4.02 16.43
CA SER A 239 -10.03 2.70 17.03
C SER A 239 -10.35 2.81 18.51
N LYS A 240 -11.10 1.84 19.03
CA LYS A 240 -11.42 1.79 20.46
C LYS A 240 -10.24 1.34 21.32
N ASP A 241 -9.28 0.67 20.67
CA ASP A 241 -8.13 0.00 21.26
C ASP A 241 -6.84 0.55 20.64
N ASP A 242 -5.75 0.45 21.41
CA ASP A 242 -4.40 0.71 20.91
C ASP A 242 -3.98 -0.42 19.97
N HIS A 243 -3.17 -0.08 18.95
CA HIS A 243 -2.57 -1.07 18.05
C HIS A 243 -1.07 -0.98 18.12
N GLU A 244 -0.41 -2.13 18.11
CA GLU A 244 1.04 -2.23 18.08
C GLU A 244 1.44 -3.16 16.93
N LEU A 245 2.40 -2.72 16.14
CA LEU A 245 3.07 -3.55 15.15
C LEU A 245 4.47 -3.79 15.66
N VAL A 246 4.70 -5.02 16.14
CA VAL A 246 5.98 -5.45 16.71
C VAL A 246 6.50 -6.64 15.93
N GLY A 247 7.76 -6.57 15.53
CA GLY A 247 8.47 -7.67 14.89
C GLY A 247 9.96 -7.55 15.10
N GLU A 248 10.73 -8.27 14.29
CA GLU A 248 12.18 -8.27 14.41
C GLU A 248 12.76 -6.91 14.00
N GLY A 249 13.21 -6.13 14.99
CA GLY A 249 13.90 -4.87 14.77
C GLY A 249 13.00 -3.69 14.39
N PHE A 250 11.71 -3.74 14.68
CA PHE A 250 10.80 -2.60 14.51
C PHE A 250 9.69 -2.57 15.58
N GLU A 251 9.26 -1.35 15.92
CA GLU A 251 8.13 -1.12 16.81
C GLU A 251 7.36 0.13 16.35
N ILE A 252 6.08 -0.05 16.03
CA ILE A 252 5.18 1.04 15.67
C ILE A 252 3.97 0.97 16.58
N THR A 253 3.67 2.07 17.25
CA THR A 253 2.48 2.19 18.09
C THR A 253 1.45 3.09 17.40
N LEU A 254 0.18 2.74 17.55
CA LEU A 254 -0.95 3.56 17.14
C LEU A 254 -1.90 3.64 18.34
N PRO A 255 -1.65 4.59 19.26
CA PRO A 255 -2.50 4.77 20.42
C PRO A 255 -3.87 5.30 20.00
N LYS A 256 -4.88 4.96 20.79
CA LYS A 256 -6.24 5.45 20.65
C LYS A 256 -6.28 6.98 20.65
N GLY A 257 -6.98 7.55 19.65
CA GLY A 257 -7.17 8.99 19.53
C GLY A 257 -5.92 9.76 19.15
N LEU A 258 -4.80 9.08 18.85
CA LEU A 258 -3.52 9.69 18.48
C LEU A 258 -3.03 9.18 17.13
N SER A 259 -2.01 9.86 16.61
CA SER A 259 -1.32 9.45 15.41
C SER A 259 -0.28 8.37 15.70
N SER A 260 0.05 7.59 14.67
CA SER A 260 1.07 6.56 14.76
C SER A 260 2.42 7.15 15.18
N TYR A 261 3.13 6.46 16.05
CA TYR A 261 4.45 6.83 16.52
C TYR A 261 5.47 5.71 16.26
N THR A 262 6.67 6.12 15.85
CA THR A 262 7.88 5.28 15.81
C THR A 262 9.08 6.21 15.96
N GLN A 263 10.18 5.69 16.51
CA GLN A 263 11.46 6.39 16.60
C GLN A 263 12.22 6.40 15.28
N ASP A 264 11.99 5.39 14.42
CA ASP A 264 12.64 5.24 13.12
C ASP A 264 11.58 5.00 12.04
N HIS A 265 11.43 5.94 11.11
CA HIS A 265 10.48 5.79 10.01
C HIS A 265 10.71 4.53 9.17
N SER A 266 11.93 3.99 9.16
CA SER A 266 12.26 2.74 8.47
C SER A 266 11.56 1.52 9.07
N ASP A 267 11.02 1.62 10.29
CA ASP A 267 10.18 0.59 10.91
C ASP A 267 8.96 0.25 10.04
N ARG A 268 8.41 1.23 9.31
CA ARG A 268 7.29 1.00 8.39
C ARG A 268 7.71 0.14 7.19
N THR A 269 8.95 0.30 6.72
CA THR A 269 9.52 -0.56 5.70
C THR A 269 9.73 -1.98 6.22
N ARG A 270 10.24 -2.13 7.46
CA ARG A 270 10.43 -3.44 8.10
C ARG A 270 9.09 -4.15 8.35
N ALA A 271 8.07 -3.42 8.79
CA ALA A 271 6.70 -3.92 8.93
C ALA A 271 6.12 -4.38 7.59
N CYS A 272 6.39 -3.66 6.49
CA CYS A 272 6.00 -4.08 5.14
C CYS A 272 6.74 -5.36 4.70
N ALA A 273 8.02 -5.50 5.04
CA ALA A 273 8.77 -6.73 4.77
C ALA A 273 8.15 -7.95 5.49
N GLU A 274 7.69 -7.79 6.74
CA GLU A 274 6.93 -8.85 7.40
C GLU A 274 5.59 -9.12 6.72
N LEU A 275 4.87 -8.08 6.24
CA LEU A 275 3.64 -8.27 5.47
C LEU A 275 3.88 -9.10 4.19
N VAL A 276 5.01 -8.88 3.52
CA VAL A 276 5.43 -9.67 2.35
C VAL A 276 5.66 -11.13 2.74
N LYS A 277 6.44 -11.39 3.80
CA LYS A 277 6.70 -12.74 4.29
C LYS A 277 5.42 -13.46 4.74
N ILE A 278 4.48 -12.73 5.35
CA ILE A 278 3.18 -13.27 5.76
C ILE A 278 2.36 -13.69 4.53
N TYR A 279 2.29 -12.85 3.50
CA TYR A 279 1.61 -13.20 2.26
C TYR A 279 2.21 -14.46 1.62
N THR A 280 3.54 -14.53 1.49
CA THR A 280 4.23 -15.73 0.98
C THR A 280 3.88 -16.96 1.80
N ALA A 281 3.95 -16.87 3.13
CA ALA A 281 3.60 -17.98 4.01
C ALA A 281 2.14 -18.44 3.83
N VAL A 282 1.20 -17.52 3.61
CA VAL A 282 -0.19 -17.86 3.29
C VAL A 282 -0.28 -18.62 1.96
N VAL A 283 0.40 -18.15 0.91
CA VAL A 283 0.42 -18.81 -0.41
C VAL A 283 1.00 -20.22 -0.31
N ASP A 284 2.12 -20.39 0.39
CA ASP A 284 2.80 -21.67 0.57
C ASP A 284 1.92 -22.64 1.39
N SER A 285 1.34 -22.15 2.49
CA SER A 285 0.52 -22.97 3.40
C SER A 285 -0.80 -23.45 2.77
N LEU A 286 -1.25 -22.80 1.70
CA LEU A 286 -2.44 -23.16 0.94
C LEU A 286 -2.13 -23.92 -0.34
N ASP A 287 -0.86 -24.20 -0.62
CA ASP A 287 -0.39 -24.79 -1.88
C ASP A 287 -0.95 -24.01 -3.09
N LEU A 288 -0.83 -22.68 -3.03
CA LEU A 288 -1.27 -21.75 -4.05
C LEU A 288 -0.11 -21.18 -4.88
N ALA A 289 1.12 -21.55 -4.57
CA ALA A 289 2.24 -21.34 -5.47
C ALA A 289 1.89 -22.04 -6.80
N GLY A 290 1.93 -21.34 -7.93
CA GLY A 290 1.43 -21.94 -9.17
C GLY A 290 -0.01 -21.55 -9.53
N HIS A 291 -0.78 -20.89 -8.65
CA HIS A 291 -2.18 -20.54 -8.95
C HIS A 291 -2.39 -19.17 -9.62
N PRO A 292 -3.34 -19.04 -10.57
CA PRO A 292 -3.72 -17.75 -11.19
C PRO A 292 -4.30 -16.71 -10.23
N CYS A 293 -4.54 -17.04 -8.96
CA CYS A 293 -4.92 -16.04 -7.96
C CYS A 293 -3.72 -15.26 -7.42
N CYS A 294 -2.50 -15.76 -7.64
CA CYS A 294 -1.25 -15.18 -7.16
C CYS A 294 -0.50 -14.40 -8.25
N MET A 295 -1.03 -14.40 -9.47
CA MET A 295 -0.50 -13.62 -10.59
C MET A 295 -1.59 -13.19 -11.56
N ASP A 296 -1.34 -12.13 -12.32
CA ASP A 296 -2.14 -11.76 -13.49
C ASP A 296 -1.19 -11.40 -14.63
N VAL A 297 -1.39 -12.06 -15.76
CA VAL A 297 -0.64 -11.78 -16.98
C VAL A 297 -1.44 -10.73 -17.71
N GLN A 298 -1.02 -9.47 -17.61
CA GLN A 298 -1.63 -8.47 -18.48
C GLN A 298 -1.27 -8.84 -19.93
N PRO A 299 -2.25 -8.92 -20.85
CA PRO A 299 -1.92 -8.98 -22.26
C PRO A 299 -1.14 -7.70 -22.56
N CYS A 300 0.08 -7.82 -23.10
CA CYS A 300 0.81 -6.68 -23.64
C CYS A 300 -0.11 -5.97 -24.62
N ASN A 301 -0.64 -4.80 -24.25
CA ASN A 301 -1.30 -3.94 -25.23
C ASN A 301 -0.20 -3.43 -26.16
N PRO A 302 -0.27 -3.75 -27.47
CA PRO A 302 0.72 -3.31 -28.46
C PRO A 302 0.71 -1.79 -28.65
#